data_AF-A0A1W1CTG6-F1
#
_entry.id   AF-A0A1W1CTG6-F1
#
_cell.length_a   1.000
_cell.length_b   1.000
_cell.length_c   1.000
_cell.angle_alpha   90.00
_cell.angle_beta   90.00
_cell.angle_gamma   90.00
#
_symmetry.space_group_name_H-M   'P 1'
#
loop_
_entity.id
_entity.type
_entity.pdbx_description
1 polymer ?
#
loop_
_entity_poly.entity_id
_entity_poly.type
_entity_poly.pdbx_seq_one_letter_code
_entity_poly.pdbx_strand_id
1 'polypeptide(L)'
;MAILKADVDNMGKFLEKSDVTDSFQNFDKFSKTMDNFFSLYIPNMMKKKYKNTYTVFAGGDDLFLLGAWDEVLEMAREIEHEFKAFVNSDELSISFGIAIAKPSTPISYLADYTEKLLEDAKDIDDGKEVAHPKDAISLFGETVKWKEYKEVYKNLYGSLEEHLNTAFLYRLLELIEMSKKVKYHIPSTMWKSKFRYSFNRNVLEKMKSDNDRKKAEEILELLGGLIDKSPKETKMVVNEFIYKRRES
;
A
#
# COMPACT_ATOMS: atom_id res chain seq x y z
N MET A 1 -13.41 8.69 3.33
CA MET A 1 -12.39 9.65 2.84
C MET A 1 -11.03 9.08 3.16
N ALA A 2 -10.05 9.27 2.28
CA ALA A 2 -8.65 8.99 2.59
C ALA A 2 -7.83 10.27 2.50
N ILE A 3 -6.74 10.29 3.24
CA ILE A 3 -5.70 11.30 3.21
C ILE A 3 -4.39 10.60 2.93
N LEU A 4 -3.58 11.20 2.07
CA LEU A 4 -2.29 10.68 1.64
C LEU A 4 -1.26 11.76 1.87
N LYS A 5 -0.18 11.38 2.55
CA LYS A 5 1.07 12.13 2.58
C LYS A 5 2.15 11.30 1.91
N ALA A 6 2.94 11.93 1.05
CA ALA A 6 4.09 11.30 0.43
C ALA A 6 5.28 12.26 0.43
N ASP A 7 6.48 11.69 0.45
CA ASP A 7 7.75 12.41 0.53
C ASP A 7 8.85 11.56 -0.13
N VAL A 8 9.79 12.22 -0.81
CA VAL A 8 10.87 11.57 -1.54
C VAL A 8 11.97 11.09 -0.59
N ASP A 9 12.30 9.81 -0.73
CA ASP A 9 13.32 9.16 0.06
C ASP A 9 14.72 9.42 -0.50
N ASN A 10 15.68 9.50 0.43
CA ASN A 10 17.12 9.66 0.14
C ASN A 10 17.52 10.95 -0.60
N MET A 11 16.65 11.96 -0.69
CA MET A 11 16.94 13.23 -1.36
C MET A 11 18.26 13.87 -0.92
N GLY A 12 18.47 14.03 0.40
CA GLY A 12 19.71 14.60 0.94
C GLY A 12 20.95 13.78 0.62
N LYS A 13 20.86 12.44 0.70
CA LYS A 13 21.99 11.55 0.39
C LYS A 13 22.32 11.54 -1.11
N PHE A 14 21.30 11.64 -1.96
CA PHE A 14 21.47 11.74 -3.40
C PHE A 14 22.17 13.05 -3.77
N LEU A 15 21.74 14.17 -3.20
CA LEU A 15 22.39 15.48 -3.40
C LEU A 15 23.85 15.48 -2.93
N GLU A 16 24.18 14.80 -1.83
CA GLU A 16 25.56 14.70 -1.33
C GLU A 16 26.49 13.89 -2.24
N LYS A 17 25.98 12.82 -2.87
CA LYS A 17 26.78 11.88 -3.68
C LYS A 17 26.82 12.22 -5.16
N SER A 18 25.84 12.98 -5.67
CA SER A 18 25.70 13.29 -7.08
C SER A 18 26.46 14.56 -7.47
N ASP A 19 26.70 14.71 -8.77
CA ASP A 19 27.23 15.91 -9.42
C ASP A 19 26.19 17.04 -9.55
N VAL A 20 24.98 16.83 -9.01
CA VAL A 20 23.91 17.83 -9.01
C VAL A 20 24.33 19.09 -8.26
N THR A 21 25.10 18.96 -7.18
CA THR A 21 25.58 20.09 -6.39
C THR A 21 26.88 20.71 -6.90
N ASP A 22 27.51 20.14 -7.93
CA ASP A 22 28.79 20.64 -8.48
C ASP A 22 28.64 22.00 -9.16
N SER A 23 27.43 22.34 -9.61
CA SER A 23 27.13 23.66 -10.13
C SER A 23 25.72 24.12 -9.76
N PHE A 24 25.56 25.43 -9.55
CA PHE A 24 24.25 26.04 -9.30
C PHE A 24 23.24 25.71 -10.42
N GLN A 25 23.70 25.59 -11.67
CA GLN A 25 22.82 25.28 -12.80
C GLN A 25 22.27 23.85 -12.74
N ASN A 26 23.08 22.88 -12.33
CA ASN A 26 22.62 21.49 -12.17
C ASN A 26 21.63 21.38 -11.01
N PHE A 27 21.95 22.01 -9.88
CA PHE A 27 21.08 22.06 -8.72
C PHE A 27 19.74 22.74 -9.02
N ASP A 28 19.74 23.91 -9.67
CA ASP A 28 18.53 24.63 -10.05
C ASP A 28 17.66 23.82 -11.01
N LYS A 29 18.27 23.15 -12.01
CA LYS A 29 17.55 22.26 -12.92
C LYS A 29 16.92 21.09 -12.17
N PHE A 30 17.67 20.41 -11.30
CA PHE A 30 17.16 19.28 -10.53
C PHE A 30 15.99 19.71 -9.64
N SER A 31 16.17 20.77 -8.84
CA SER A 31 15.14 21.29 -7.94
C SER A 31 13.87 21.69 -8.67
N LYS A 32 13.97 22.41 -9.80
CA LYS A 32 12.82 22.76 -10.64
C LYS A 32 12.16 21.55 -11.28
N THR A 33 12.94 20.55 -11.70
CA THR A 33 12.38 19.35 -12.33
C THR A 33 11.60 18.53 -11.30
N MET A 34 12.14 18.37 -10.09
CA MET A 34 11.45 17.71 -8.98
C MET A 34 10.18 18.46 -8.58
N ASP A 35 10.27 19.78 -8.37
CA ASP A 35 9.10 20.59 -8.06
C ASP A 35 8.04 20.53 -9.17
N ASN A 36 8.43 20.55 -10.45
CA ASN A 36 7.49 20.40 -11.56
C ASN A 36 6.75 19.06 -11.53
N PHE A 37 7.38 17.97 -11.06
CA PHE A 37 6.70 16.69 -10.90
C PHE A 37 5.56 16.80 -9.87
N PHE A 38 5.84 17.34 -8.69
CA PHE A 38 4.83 17.47 -7.64
C PHE A 38 3.80 18.59 -7.90
N SER A 39 4.25 19.76 -8.32
CA SER A 39 3.43 20.97 -8.47
C SER A 39 2.63 21.02 -9.79
N LEU A 40 3.08 20.34 -10.85
CA LEU A 40 2.43 20.37 -12.17
C LEU A 40 1.96 19.00 -12.66
N TYR A 41 2.85 18.00 -12.65
CA TYR A 41 2.54 16.69 -13.22
C TYR A 41 1.43 15.96 -12.43
N ILE A 42 1.61 15.81 -11.12
CA ILE A 42 0.63 15.15 -10.25
C ILE A 42 -0.74 15.85 -10.30
N PRO A 43 -0.88 17.18 -10.08
CA PRO A 43 -2.18 17.85 -10.18
C PRO A 43 -2.86 17.70 -11.55
N ASN A 44 -2.08 17.71 -12.65
CA ASN A 44 -2.63 17.49 -13.98
C ASN A 44 -3.14 16.05 -14.17
N MET A 45 -2.43 15.06 -13.62
CA MET A 45 -2.87 13.66 -13.60
C MET A 45 -4.16 13.51 -12.77
N MET A 46 -4.19 14.08 -11.56
CA MET A 46 -5.36 14.09 -10.66
C MET A 46 -6.59 14.67 -11.36
N LYS A 47 -6.45 15.85 -11.99
CA LYS A 47 -7.56 16.51 -12.70
C LYS A 47 -8.15 15.67 -13.83
N LYS A 48 -7.34 14.83 -14.49
CA LYS A 48 -7.77 13.99 -15.62
C LYS A 48 -8.44 12.69 -15.17
N LYS A 49 -7.89 12.04 -14.13
CA LYS A 49 -8.27 10.66 -13.74
C LYS A 49 -9.03 10.57 -12.42
N TYR A 50 -8.72 11.42 -11.45
CA TYR A 50 -9.16 11.30 -10.04
C TYR A 50 -9.96 12.53 -9.61
N LYS A 51 -11.21 12.63 -10.08
CA LYS A 51 -12.05 13.83 -9.92
C LYS A 51 -12.50 14.06 -8.48
N ASN A 52 -12.54 13.02 -7.65
CA ASN A 52 -12.97 13.09 -6.26
C ASN A 52 -11.78 13.24 -5.31
N THR A 53 -10.73 13.93 -5.75
CA THR A 53 -9.52 14.19 -4.99
C THR A 53 -9.20 15.69 -4.97
N TYR A 54 -8.50 16.11 -3.92
CA TYR A 54 -8.15 17.49 -3.65
C TYR A 54 -6.74 17.56 -3.10
N THR A 55 -5.88 18.34 -3.76
CA THR A 55 -4.52 18.63 -3.30
C THR A 55 -4.57 19.73 -2.24
N VAL A 56 -4.06 19.43 -1.05
CA VAL A 56 -3.87 20.44 0.00
C VAL A 56 -2.51 21.11 -0.16
N PHE A 57 -1.48 20.32 -0.41
CA PHE A 57 -0.12 20.77 -0.69
C PHE A 57 0.55 19.83 -1.70
N ALA A 58 1.29 20.40 -2.65
CA ALA A 58 2.17 19.67 -3.54
C ALA A 58 3.28 20.63 -3.97
N GLY A 59 4.53 20.33 -3.63
CA GLY A 59 5.65 21.18 -3.99
C GLY A 59 6.98 20.71 -3.42
N GLY A 60 8.05 21.02 -4.13
CA GLY A 60 9.37 20.47 -3.84
C GLY A 60 9.38 18.96 -4.02
N ASP A 61 9.44 18.23 -2.91
CA ASP A 61 9.47 16.77 -2.79
C ASP A 61 8.31 16.19 -1.97
N ASP A 62 7.39 17.04 -1.51
CA ASP A 62 6.31 16.70 -0.59
C ASP A 62 4.93 16.77 -1.26
N LEU A 63 4.05 15.84 -0.87
CA LEU A 63 2.67 15.74 -1.33
C LEU A 63 1.72 15.51 -0.17
N PHE A 64 0.65 16.30 -0.10
CA PHE A 64 -0.45 16.12 0.85
C PHE A 64 -1.80 16.31 0.14
N LEU A 65 -2.62 15.26 0.11
CA LEU A 65 -3.90 15.25 -0.59
C LEU A 65 -4.98 14.50 0.19
N LEU A 66 -6.24 14.78 -0.17
CA LEU A 66 -7.43 14.14 0.40
C LEU A 66 -8.43 13.78 -0.70
N GLY A 67 -9.26 12.77 -0.49
CA GLY A 67 -10.26 12.38 -1.49
C GLY A 67 -11.10 11.16 -1.13
N ALA A 68 -11.84 10.69 -2.14
CA ALA A 68 -12.47 9.37 -2.11
C ALA A 68 -11.40 8.30 -1.88
N TRP A 69 -11.67 7.34 -0.99
CA TRP A 69 -10.62 6.46 -0.49
C TRP A 69 -10.09 5.51 -1.56
N ASP A 70 -10.97 5.03 -2.43
CA ASP A 70 -10.69 4.18 -3.57
C ASP A 70 -9.84 4.91 -4.62
N GLU A 71 -10.22 6.14 -4.99
CA GLU A 71 -9.43 6.97 -5.90
C GLU A 71 -8.05 7.29 -5.33
N VAL A 72 -7.94 7.57 -4.01
CA VAL A 72 -6.65 7.85 -3.37
C VAL A 72 -5.72 6.63 -3.39
N LEU A 73 -6.24 5.42 -3.16
CA LEU A 73 -5.43 4.19 -3.21
C LEU A 73 -4.96 3.87 -4.63
N GLU A 74 -5.83 4.03 -5.63
CA GLU A 74 -5.45 3.85 -7.04
C GLU A 74 -4.41 4.88 -7.47
N MET A 75 -4.64 6.14 -7.15
CA MET A 75 -3.71 7.23 -7.39
C MET A 75 -2.36 7.01 -6.70
N ALA A 76 -2.33 6.52 -5.46
CA ALA A 76 -1.06 6.26 -4.77
C ALA A 76 -0.16 5.27 -5.53
N ARG A 77 -0.76 4.19 -6.05
CA ARG A 77 -0.07 3.21 -6.90
C ARG A 77 0.41 3.82 -8.21
N GLU A 78 -0.38 4.72 -8.80
CA GLU A 78 0.01 5.41 -10.04
C GLU A 78 1.14 6.43 -9.79
N ILE A 79 1.08 7.24 -8.73
CA ILE A 79 2.12 8.22 -8.39
C ILE A 79 3.46 7.52 -8.14
N GLU A 80 3.49 6.43 -7.38
CA GLU A 80 4.74 5.68 -7.17
C GLU A 80 5.30 5.12 -8.49
N HIS A 81 4.44 4.63 -9.39
CA HIS A 81 4.88 4.11 -10.68
C HIS A 81 5.46 5.22 -11.56
N GLU A 82 4.75 6.35 -11.66
CA GLU A 82 5.17 7.53 -12.42
C GLU A 82 6.44 8.16 -11.84
N PHE A 83 6.59 8.19 -10.51
CA PHE A 83 7.78 8.70 -9.86
C PHE A 83 9.01 7.86 -10.19
N LYS A 84 8.88 6.52 -10.16
CA LYS A 84 9.97 5.61 -10.58
C LYS A 84 10.36 5.79 -12.04
N ALA A 85 9.37 6.00 -12.91
CA ALA A 85 9.62 6.28 -14.32
C ALA A 85 10.28 7.66 -14.53
N PHE A 86 9.90 8.65 -13.72
CA PHE A 86 10.42 10.02 -13.76
C PHE A 86 11.88 10.10 -13.31
N VAL A 87 12.23 9.48 -12.20
CA VAL A 87 13.60 9.47 -11.66
C VAL A 87 14.51 8.57 -12.51
N ASN A 88 14.01 7.43 -12.97
CA ASN A 88 14.76 6.44 -13.75
C ASN A 88 16.10 6.01 -13.08
N SER A 89 16.09 5.89 -11.75
CA SER A 89 17.22 5.46 -10.91
C SER A 89 16.68 4.80 -9.64
N ASP A 90 17.45 3.87 -9.06
CA ASP A 90 17.15 3.23 -7.77
C ASP A 90 17.65 4.06 -6.57
N GLU A 91 18.25 5.23 -6.81
CA GLU A 91 18.81 6.10 -5.78
C GLU A 91 17.77 6.96 -5.07
N LEU A 92 16.68 7.30 -5.78
CA LEU A 92 15.54 8.03 -5.24
C LEU A 92 14.28 7.17 -5.37
N SER A 93 13.44 7.28 -4.36
CA SER A 93 12.19 6.54 -4.25
C SER A 93 11.21 7.37 -3.43
N ILE A 94 9.98 6.92 -3.27
CA ILE A 94 8.94 7.71 -2.61
C ILE A 94 8.15 6.85 -1.62
N SER A 95 7.97 7.38 -0.41
CA SER A 95 7.25 6.69 0.66
C SER A 95 5.94 7.39 0.97
N PHE A 96 4.95 6.60 1.39
CA PHE A 96 3.57 7.03 1.54
C PHE A 96 3.00 6.64 2.91
N GLY A 97 2.35 7.60 3.56
CA GLY A 97 1.41 7.37 4.65
C GLY A 97 -0.01 7.60 4.14
N ILE A 98 -0.90 6.62 4.31
CA ILE A 98 -2.31 6.75 3.89
C ILE A 98 -3.24 6.41 5.06
N ALA A 99 -4.03 7.41 5.47
CA ALA A 99 -5.06 7.26 6.49
C ALA A 99 -6.46 7.20 5.86
N ILE A 100 -7.23 6.18 6.21
CA ILE A 100 -8.66 6.09 5.86
C ILE A 100 -9.48 6.47 7.08
N ALA A 101 -10.38 7.45 6.92
CA ALA A 101 -11.15 8.00 8.02
C ALA A 101 -12.59 8.34 7.63
N LYS A 102 -13.43 8.47 8.66
CA LYS A 102 -14.78 9.00 8.53
C LYS A 102 -14.72 10.50 8.17
N PRO A 103 -15.68 11.01 7.39
CA PRO A 103 -15.71 12.44 7.04
C PRO A 103 -15.79 13.39 8.24
N SER A 104 -16.32 12.93 9.37
CA SER A 104 -16.43 13.73 10.60
C SER A 104 -15.14 13.82 11.42
N THR A 105 -14.06 13.14 11.01
CA THR A 105 -12.81 13.16 11.76
C THR A 105 -12.07 14.50 11.53
N PRO A 106 -11.58 15.18 12.58
CA PRO A 106 -10.87 16.45 12.43
C PRO A 106 -9.64 16.35 11.53
N ILE A 107 -9.45 17.35 10.65
CA ILE A 107 -8.33 17.39 9.69
C ILE A 107 -6.97 17.43 10.39
N SER A 108 -6.84 18.19 11.48
CA SER A 108 -5.58 18.27 12.25
C SER A 108 -5.14 16.90 12.75
N TYR A 109 -6.05 16.14 13.37
CA TYR A 109 -5.79 14.77 13.81
C TYR A 109 -5.36 13.86 12.65
N LEU A 110 -6.00 14.00 11.48
CA LEU A 110 -5.66 13.20 10.32
C LEU A 110 -4.30 13.57 9.71
N ALA A 111 -3.93 14.85 9.73
CA ALA A 111 -2.60 15.28 9.33
C ALA A 111 -1.54 14.64 10.22
N ASP A 112 -1.66 14.78 11.54
CA ASP A 112 -0.73 14.18 12.52
C ASP A 112 -0.67 12.65 12.39
N TYR A 113 -1.82 12.00 12.20
CA TYR A 113 -1.87 10.55 12.05
C TYR A 113 -1.26 10.07 10.72
N THR A 114 -1.49 10.80 9.63
CA THR A 114 -0.90 10.46 8.32
C THR A 114 0.59 10.74 8.30
N GLU A 115 1.06 11.78 9.01
CA GLU A 115 2.48 12.03 9.25
C GLU A 115 3.15 10.82 9.89
N LYS A 116 2.57 10.33 10.99
CA LYS A 116 3.09 9.17 11.68
C LYS A 116 3.14 7.93 10.79
N LEU A 117 2.14 7.73 9.93
CA LEU A 117 2.16 6.63 8.96
C LEU A 117 3.30 6.80 7.94
N LEU A 118 3.56 8.02 7.49
CA LEU A 118 4.69 8.31 6.60
C LEU A 118 6.03 8.07 7.31
N GLU A 119 6.17 8.50 8.57
CA GLU A 119 7.34 8.19 9.41
C GLU A 119 7.53 6.67 9.55
N ASP A 120 6.46 5.91 9.86
CA ASP A 120 6.51 4.45 9.93
C ASP A 120 7.00 3.84 8.59
N ALA A 121 6.54 4.38 7.46
CA ALA A 121 6.96 3.94 6.12
C ALA A 121 8.45 4.24 5.88
N LYS A 122 8.93 5.38 6.35
CA LYS A 122 10.32 5.79 6.27
C LYS A 122 11.22 5.03 7.24
N ASP A 123 10.68 4.51 8.33
CA ASP A 123 11.43 3.77 9.33
C ASP A 123 11.57 2.27 9.02
N ILE A 124 10.91 1.75 7.96
CA ILE A 124 10.93 0.31 7.64
C ILE A 124 12.37 -0.22 7.45
N ASP A 125 12.89 -0.92 8.46
CA ASP A 125 14.27 -1.44 8.46
C ASP A 125 14.38 -2.61 7.47
N ASP A 126 15.36 -2.51 6.57
CA ASP A 126 15.61 -3.52 5.54
C ASP A 126 16.50 -4.66 6.05
N GLY A 127 17.02 -4.57 7.29
CA GLY A 127 17.87 -5.60 7.90
C GLY A 127 19.16 -5.92 7.11
N LYS A 128 19.42 -5.17 6.04
CA LYS A 128 20.62 -5.17 5.22
C LYS A 128 21.36 -3.87 5.55
N GLU A 129 22.68 -3.88 5.61
CA GLU A 129 23.46 -2.65 5.63
C GLU A 129 23.09 -1.82 4.40
N VAL A 130 22.26 -0.79 4.55
CA VAL A 130 21.65 -0.18 3.38
C VAL A 130 22.46 1.00 2.88
N ALA A 131 22.89 0.91 1.62
CA ALA A 131 23.33 2.08 0.87
C ALA A 131 22.16 3.05 0.66
N HIS A 132 20.96 2.57 0.24
CA HIS A 132 19.72 3.38 0.14
C HIS A 132 18.44 2.52 0.19
N PRO A 133 17.51 2.75 1.15
CA PRO A 133 16.13 2.41 0.89
C PRO A 133 15.20 3.44 1.50
N LYS A 134 14.10 3.77 0.85
CA LYS A 134 12.75 3.57 1.39
C LYS A 134 11.82 3.69 0.21
N ASP A 135 10.91 2.77 0.09
CA ASP A 135 10.06 2.58 -1.09
C ASP A 135 8.87 1.83 -0.53
N ALA A 136 8.13 2.54 0.32
CA ALA A 136 7.26 1.92 1.31
C ALA A 136 5.92 2.62 1.40
N ILE A 137 4.94 1.85 1.85
CA ILE A 137 3.58 2.32 2.08
C ILE A 137 3.14 1.87 3.47
N SER A 138 2.59 2.82 4.22
CA SER A 138 1.86 2.58 5.47
C SER A 138 0.37 2.80 5.24
N LEU A 139 -0.41 1.73 5.37
CA LEU A 139 -1.84 1.70 5.10
C LEU A 139 -2.52 0.62 5.95
N PHE A 140 -3.76 0.86 6.40
CA PHE A 140 -4.54 -0.09 7.21
C PHE A 140 -3.82 -0.59 8.49
N GLY A 141 -2.92 0.23 9.03
CA GLY A 141 -2.12 -0.10 10.22
C GLY A 141 -1.01 -1.12 9.95
N GLU A 142 -0.64 -1.33 8.69
CA GLU A 142 0.51 -2.10 8.29
C GLU A 142 1.49 -1.22 7.50
N THR A 143 2.76 -1.61 7.52
CA THR A 143 3.83 -0.95 6.76
C THR A 143 4.66 -2.00 6.03
N VAL A 144 4.78 -1.83 4.71
CA VAL A 144 5.40 -2.79 3.77
C VAL A 144 6.09 -2.07 2.62
N LYS A 145 6.90 -2.78 1.83
CA LYS A 145 7.49 -2.22 0.61
C LYS A 145 6.48 -2.14 -0.54
N TRP A 146 6.60 -1.11 -1.38
CA TRP A 146 5.76 -0.93 -2.56
C TRP A 146 5.81 -2.12 -3.50
N LYS A 147 7.00 -2.66 -3.75
CA LYS A 147 7.18 -3.84 -4.61
C LYS A 147 6.40 -5.05 -4.10
N GLU A 148 6.53 -5.35 -2.81
CA GLU A 148 5.87 -6.48 -2.15
C GLU A 148 4.35 -6.29 -2.13
N TYR A 149 3.88 -5.10 -1.76
CA TYR A 149 2.46 -4.74 -1.80
C TYR A 149 1.86 -4.91 -3.19
N LYS A 150 2.49 -4.36 -4.23
CA LYS A 150 2.01 -4.45 -5.62
C LYS A 150 1.96 -5.88 -6.14
N GLU A 151 2.95 -6.71 -5.78
CA GLU A 151 2.97 -8.12 -6.16
C GLU A 151 1.79 -8.88 -5.53
N VAL A 152 1.56 -8.70 -4.23
CA VAL A 152 0.43 -9.32 -3.54
C VAL A 152 -0.91 -8.79 -4.06
N TYR A 153 -1.05 -7.48 -4.28
CA TYR A 153 -2.26 -6.87 -4.83
C TYR A 153 -2.61 -7.45 -6.20
N LYS A 154 -1.64 -7.52 -7.11
CA LYS A 154 -1.83 -8.08 -8.46
C LYS A 154 -2.30 -9.54 -8.43
N ASN A 155 -1.72 -10.35 -7.55
CA ASN A 155 -2.01 -11.79 -7.49
C ASN A 155 -3.31 -12.11 -6.74
N LEU A 156 -3.65 -11.31 -5.73
CA LEU A 156 -4.74 -11.62 -4.80
C LEU A 156 -6.04 -10.88 -5.12
N TYR A 157 -5.98 -9.59 -5.48
CA TYR A 157 -7.16 -8.72 -5.46
C TYR A 157 -8.31 -9.26 -6.34
N GLY A 158 -8.04 -9.60 -7.61
CA GLY A 158 -9.04 -10.15 -8.51
C GLY A 158 -9.54 -11.55 -8.10
N SER A 159 -8.67 -12.34 -7.46
CA SER A 159 -9.00 -13.68 -6.97
C SER A 159 -9.97 -13.67 -5.77
N LEU A 160 -10.14 -12.52 -5.08
CA LEU A 160 -11.08 -12.38 -3.96
C LEU A 160 -12.54 -12.17 -4.40
N GLU A 161 -12.77 -11.72 -5.64
CA GLU A 161 -14.12 -11.51 -6.19
C GLU A 161 -14.92 -12.81 -6.34
N GLU A 162 -14.22 -13.92 -6.53
CA GLU A 162 -14.82 -15.24 -6.67
C GLU A 162 -15.13 -15.85 -5.27
N HIS A 163 -16.42 -15.95 -4.94
CA HIS A 163 -16.97 -16.89 -3.95
C HIS A 163 -16.68 -16.68 -2.45
N LEU A 164 -16.05 -15.59 -2.03
CA LEU A 164 -15.87 -15.30 -0.60
C LEU A 164 -17.07 -14.53 -0.04
N ASN A 165 -17.60 -14.96 1.10
CA ASN A 165 -18.66 -14.22 1.79
C ASN A 165 -18.06 -13.23 2.81
N THR A 166 -18.81 -12.19 3.14
CA THR A 166 -18.36 -11.11 4.04
C THR A 166 -17.94 -11.61 5.42
N ALA A 167 -18.65 -12.59 5.99
CA ALA A 167 -18.29 -13.16 7.29
C ALA A 167 -16.94 -13.88 7.25
N PHE A 168 -16.66 -14.60 6.15
CA PHE A 168 -15.38 -15.26 5.93
C PHE A 168 -14.23 -14.26 5.76
N LEU A 169 -14.45 -13.12 5.11
CA LEU A 169 -13.42 -12.09 4.95
C LEU A 169 -12.96 -11.51 6.30
N TYR A 170 -13.87 -11.25 7.24
CA TYR A 170 -13.45 -10.83 8.59
C TYR A 170 -12.72 -11.94 9.33
N ARG A 171 -13.17 -13.20 9.19
CA ARG A 171 -12.46 -14.34 9.74
C ARG A 171 -11.05 -14.48 9.14
N LEU A 172 -10.89 -14.16 7.87
CA LEU A 172 -9.59 -14.16 7.19
C LEU A 172 -8.66 -13.12 7.80
N LEU A 173 -9.14 -11.90 8.09
CA LEU A 173 -8.36 -10.88 8.79
C LEU A 173 -7.88 -11.35 10.17
N GLU A 174 -8.73 -12.04 10.94
CA GLU A 174 -8.32 -12.62 12.22
C GLU A 174 -7.21 -13.68 12.05
N LEU A 175 -7.31 -14.50 11.02
CA LEU A 175 -6.33 -15.55 10.73
C LEU A 175 -4.99 -14.96 10.28
N ILE A 176 -5.02 -13.87 9.51
CA ILE A 176 -3.82 -13.11 9.15
C ILE A 176 -3.17 -12.50 10.40
N GLU A 177 -3.97 -11.94 11.30
CA GLU A 177 -3.44 -11.44 12.58
C GLU A 177 -2.85 -12.55 13.46
N MET A 178 -3.40 -13.76 13.41
CA MET A 178 -2.77 -14.91 14.04
C MET A 178 -1.43 -15.24 13.37
N SER A 179 -1.34 -15.29 12.04
CA SER A 179 -0.09 -15.66 11.34
C SER A 179 1.06 -14.71 11.69
N LYS A 180 0.79 -13.41 11.78
CA LYS A 180 1.76 -12.39 12.22
C LYS A 180 2.32 -12.63 13.62
N LYS A 181 1.52 -13.22 14.51
CA LYS A 181 1.86 -13.41 15.94
C LYS A 181 2.54 -14.75 16.24
N VAL A 182 2.73 -15.62 15.24
CA VAL A 182 3.30 -16.98 15.44
C VAL A 182 4.63 -16.96 16.16
N LYS A 183 5.49 -15.96 15.90
CA LYS A 183 6.81 -15.82 16.53
C LYS A 183 6.75 -15.60 18.06
N TYR A 184 5.66 -15.02 18.56
CA TYR A 184 5.56 -14.58 19.97
C TYR A 184 4.38 -15.21 20.72
N HIS A 185 3.49 -15.90 20.02
CA HIS A 185 2.29 -16.51 20.60
C HIS A 185 2.05 -17.90 19.99
N ILE A 186 2.51 -18.94 20.69
CA ILE A 186 2.47 -20.33 20.23
C ILE A 186 1.07 -20.78 19.76
N PRO A 187 -0.05 -20.46 20.44
CA PRO A 187 -1.38 -20.84 19.97
C PRO A 187 -1.74 -20.28 18.59
N SER A 188 -1.05 -19.24 18.13
CA SER A 188 -1.23 -18.70 16.78
C SER A 188 -0.78 -19.64 15.68
N THR A 189 0.09 -20.62 15.95
CA THR A 189 0.50 -21.66 14.99
C THR A 189 -0.68 -22.43 14.38
N MET A 190 -1.81 -22.49 15.10
CA MET A 190 -3.05 -23.11 14.63
C MET A 190 -3.73 -22.36 13.47
N TRP A 191 -3.24 -21.17 13.07
CA TRP A 191 -3.85 -20.37 12.01
C TRP A 191 -4.00 -21.17 10.70
N LYS A 192 -3.00 -21.99 10.33
CA LYS A 192 -3.04 -22.80 9.09
C LYS A 192 -4.20 -23.78 9.08
N SER A 193 -4.37 -24.55 10.16
CA SER A 193 -5.46 -25.51 10.32
C SER A 193 -6.82 -24.81 10.40
N LYS A 194 -6.92 -23.71 11.14
CA LYS A 194 -8.15 -22.92 11.24
C LYS A 194 -8.54 -22.28 9.91
N PHE A 195 -7.57 -21.81 9.14
CA PHE A 195 -7.76 -21.26 7.81
C PHE A 195 -8.31 -22.32 6.85
N ARG A 196 -7.63 -23.48 6.73
CA ARG A 196 -8.09 -24.59 5.88
C ARG A 196 -9.50 -25.05 6.24
N TYR A 197 -9.78 -25.24 7.53
CA TYR A 197 -11.13 -25.62 7.99
C TYR A 197 -12.18 -24.56 7.66
N SER A 198 -11.89 -23.28 7.97
CA SER A 198 -12.80 -22.17 7.72
C SER A 198 -13.07 -21.98 6.23
N PHE A 199 -12.04 -22.12 5.38
CA PHE A 199 -12.17 -22.01 3.94
C PHE A 199 -13.01 -23.16 3.37
N ASN A 200 -12.73 -24.41 3.79
CA ASN A 200 -13.50 -25.58 3.33
C ASN A 200 -15.00 -25.40 3.62
N ARG A 201 -15.35 -25.08 4.87
CA ARG A 201 -16.73 -24.89 5.30
C ARG A 201 -17.44 -23.72 4.61
N ASN A 202 -16.72 -22.61 4.35
CA ASN A 202 -17.34 -21.39 3.85
C ASN A 202 -17.35 -21.27 2.33
N VAL A 203 -16.46 -21.98 1.65
CA VAL A 203 -16.17 -21.85 0.22
C VAL A 203 -16.31 -23.20 -0.49
N LEU A 204 -15.44 -24.18 -0.19
CA LEU A 204 -15.38 -25.44 -0.95
C LEU A 204 -16.67 -26.28 -0.86
N GLU A 205 -17.26 -26.43 0.33
CA GLU A 205 -18.51 -27.20 0.51
C GLU A 205 -19.71 -26.59 -0.22
N LYS A 206 -19.61 -25.32 -0.65
CA LYS A 206 -20.68 -24.62 -1.38
C LYS A 206 -20.52 -24.68 -2.90
N MET A 207 -19.40 -25.22 -3.39
CA MET A 207 -19.15 -25.35 -4.83
C MET A 207 -19.99 -26.47 -5.42
N LYS A 208 -20.67 -26.17 -6.53
CA LYS A 208 -21.60 -27.09 -7.19
C LYS A 208 -20.97 -27.83 -8.37
N SER A 209 -19.90 -27.30 -8.94
CA SER A 209 -19.18 -27.90 -10.07
C SER A 209 -17.74 -28.22 -9.69
N ASP A 210 -17.18 -29.26 -10.30
CA ASP A 210 -15.77 -29.64 -10.09
C ASP A 210 -14.81 -28.53 -10.54
N ASN A 211 -15.20 -27.76 -11.56
CA ASN A 211 -14.42 -26.63 -12.04
C ASN A 211 -14.36 -25.50 -11.02
N ASP A 212 -15.49 -25.12 -10.42
CA ASP A 212 -15.53 -24.08 -9.38
C ASP A 212 -14.79 -24.53 -8.12
N ARG A 213 -14.88 -25.83 -7.79
CA ARG A 213 -14.13 -26.41 -6.68
C ARG A 213 -12.63 -26.32 -6.92
N LYS A 214 -12.15 -26.68 -8.11
CA LYS A 214 -10.74 -26.59 -8.46
C LYS A 214 -10.20 -25.16 -8.37
N LYS A 215 -10.94 -24.18 -8.91
CA LYS A 215 -10.60 -22.75 -8.75
C LYS A 215 -10.51 -22.32 -7.29
N ALA A 216 -11.47 -22.75 -6.46
CA ALA A 216 -11.45 -22.44 -5.04
C ALA A 216 -10.29 -23.09 -4.29
N GLU A 217 -9.84 -24.28 -4.70
CA GLU A 217 -8.63 -24.92 -4.17
C GLU A 217 -7.35 -24.14 -4.57
N GLU A 218 -7.30 -23.60 -5.79
CA GLU A 218 -6.21 -22.70 -6.22
C GLU A 218 -6.18 -21.42 -5.37
N ILE A 219 -7.34 -20.81 -5.09
CA ILE A 219 -7.45 -19.65 -4.19
C ILE A 219 -7.02 -20.01 -2.77
N LEU A 220 -7.39 -21.19 -2.26
CA LEU A 220 -6.98 -21.67 -0.93
C LEU A 220 -5.46 -21.72 -0.79
N GLU A 221 -4.77 -22.32 -1.77
CA GLU A 221 -3.31 -22.45 -1.73
C GLU A 221 -2.62 -21.10 -1.94
N LEU A 222 -3.14 -20.25 -2.84
CA LEU A 222 -2.65 -18.88 -3.03
C LEU A 222 -2.74 -18.07 -1.72
N LEU A 223 -3.92 -18.00 -1.11
CA LEU A 223 -4.12 -17.31 0.17
C LEU A 223 -3.25 -17.91 1.26
N GLY A 224 -3.21 -19.23 1.39
CA GLY A 224 -2.37 -19.90 2.39
C GLY A 224 -0.89 -19.53 2.26
N GLY A 225 -0.37 -19.50 1.04
CA GLY A 225 1.00 -19.10 0.74
C GLY A 225 1.27 -17.61 1.03
N LEU A 226 0.35 -16.72 0.64
CA LEU A 226 0.47 -15.28 0.88
C LEU A 226 0.37 -14.93 2.36
N ILE A 227 -0.52 -15.56 3.12
CA ILE A 227 -0.64 -15.34 4.58
C ILE A 227 0.60 -15.82 5.33
N ASP A 228 1.29 -16.85 4.83
CA ASP A 228 2.52 -17.38 5.44
C ASP A 228 3.74 -16.51 5.13
N LYS A 229 3.87 -16.04 3.88
CA LYS A 229 5.05 -15.28 3.40
C LYS A 229 4.93 -13.77 3.60
N SER A 230 3.75 -13.22 3.33
CA SER A 230 3.48 -11.78 3.19
C SER A 230 2.16 -11.41 3.90
N PRO A 231 2.05 -11.64 5.22
CA PRO A 231 0.79 -11.44 5.93
C PRO A 231 0.35 -9.98 6.00
N LYS A 232 1.29 -9.03 6.05
CA LYS A 232 0.98 -7.59 6.15
C LYS A 232 0.35 -7.08 4.86
N GLU A 233 0.97 -7.40 3.73
CA GLU A 233 0.53 -7.09 2.37
C GLU A 233 -0.83 -7.75 2.11
N THR A 234 -0.97 -9.03 2.50
CA THR A 234 -2.25 -9.76 2.38
C THR A 234 -3.36 -9.05 3.16
N LYS A 235 -3.07 -8.59 4.39
CA LYS A 235 -4.04 -7.83 5.19
C LYS A 235 -4.46 -6.54 4.50
N MET A 236 -3.51 -5.78 3.93
CA MET A 236 -3.82 -4.55 3.21
C MET A 236 -4.79 -4.80 2.05
N VAL A 237 -4.50 -5.81 1.21
CA VAL A 237 -5.33 -6.16 0.05
C VAL A 237 -6.72 -6.65 0.46
N VAL A 238 -6.81 -7.51 1.48
CA VAL A 238 -8.10 -8.00 2.01
C VAL A 238 -8.92 -6.86 2.61
N ASN A 239 -8.30 -5.92 3.32
CA ASN A 239 -8.99 -4.73 3.81
C ASN A 239 -9.53 -3.89 2.65
N GLU A 240 -8.70 -3.56 1.66
CA GLU A 240 -9.12 -2.80 0.47
C GLU A 240 -10.34 -3.44 -0.20
N PHE A 241 -10.31 -4.76 -0.37
CA PHE A 241 -11.42 -5.52 -0.94
C PHE A 241 -12.71 -5.44 -0.10
N ILE A 242 -12.60 -5.58 1.23
CA ILE A 242 -13.75 -5.45 2.14
C ILE A 242 -14.34 -4.04 2.06
N TYR A 243 -13.52 -3.00 2.01
CA TYR A 243 -13.98 -1.62 1.89
C TYR A 243 -14.77 -1.41 0.61
N LYS A 244 -14.26 -1.88 -0.54
CA LYS A 244 -14.94 -1.74 -1.84
C LYS A 244 -16.31 -2.42 -1.85
N ARG A 245 -16.39 -3.62 -1.28
CA ARG A 245 -17.64 -4.40 -1.23
C ARG A 245 -18.71 -3.79 -0.32
N ARG A 246 -18.36 -2.96 0.66
CA ARG A 246 -19.35 -2.29 1.52
C ARG A 246 -20.06 -1.13 0.82
N GLU A 247 -19.45 -0.58 -0.23
CA GLU A 247 -20.00 0.52 -1.02
C GLU A 247 -20.79 0.05 -2.26
N SER A 248 -20.67 -1.23 -2.62
CA SER A 248 -21.44 -1.91 -3.68
C SER A 248 -22.71 -2.56 -3.15
#